data_AF-A0A6N8KXL4-F1
#
_entry.id   AF-A0A6N8KXL4-F1
#
_cell.length_a   1.000
_cell.length_b   1.000
_cell.length_c   1.000
_cell.angle_alpha   90.00
_cell.angle_beta   90.00
_cell.angle_gamma   90.00
#
_symmetry.space_group_name_H-M   'P 1'
#
loop_
_entity.id
_entity.type
_entity.pdbx_description
1 polymer ?
#
loop_
_entity_poly.entity_id
_entity_poly.type
_entity_poly.pdbx_seq_one_letter_code
_entity_poly.pdbx_strand_id
1 'polypeptide(L)'
;MLKILQNLNFKVMNDVAMIKEAFKELDVKYTDYLVGEGKWLGGSLGMILTSAKDKKPSNPGIAVKKEIFNMLPHHIKADIISIIQL
;
A
#
# COMPACT_ATOMS: atom_id res chain seq x y z
N MET A 1 0.07 -27.53 -5.45
CA MET A 1 -0.48 -26.46 -4.59
C MET A 1 0.08 -25.10 -5.03
N LEU A 2 -0.58 -24.40 -5.95
CA LEU A 2 -0.22 -23.03 -6.36
C LEU A 2 -1.51 -22.31 -6.78
N LYS A 3 -2.27 -21.81 -5.81
CA LYS A 3 -3.53 -21.07 -6.08
C LYS A 3 -3.74 -19.86 -5.16
N ILE A 4 -2.67 -19.29 -4.59
CA ILE A 4 -2.78 -18.18 -3.63
C ILE A 4 -2.49 -16.81 -4.27
N LEU A 5 -1.90 -16.74 -5.47
CA LEU A 5 -1.47 -15.45 -6.05
C LEU A 5 -2.50 -14.74 -6.95
N GLN A 6 -3.66 -15.33 -7.24
CA GLN A 6 -4.58 -14.78 -8.25
C GLN A 6 -5.66 -13.82 -7.72
N ASN A 7 -5.89 -13.72 -6.40
CA ASN A 7 -7.00 -12.93 -5.85
C ASN A 7 -6.57 -11.91 -4.78
N LEU A 8 -5.45 -11.20 -4.97
CA LEU A 8 -5.29 -9.90 -4.31
C LEU A 8 -6.18 -8.87 -5.04
N ASN A 9 -7.47 -8.94 -4.70
CA ASN A 9 -8.44 -7.92 -5.03
C ASN A 9 -8.14 -6.74 -4.09
N PHE A 10 -7.28 -5.80 -4.54
CA PHE A 10 -6.95 -4.62 -3.74
C PHE A 10 -8.22 -3.82 -3.52
N LYS A 11 -8.80 -4.02 -2.33
CA LYS A 11 -10.10 -3.51 -1.90
C LYS A 11 -10.07 -1.99 -1.94
N VAL A 12 -11.13 -1.40 -2.48
CA VAL A 12 -11.31 0.04 -2.45
C VAL A 12 -11.74 0.45 -1.05
N MET A 13 -10.87 1.15 -0.33
CA MET A 13 -11.12 1.52 1.06
C MET A 13 -11.75 2.93 1.16
N ASN A 14 -12.70 3.11 2.08
CA ASN A 14 -13.46 4.35 2.24
C ASN A 14 -12.79 5.32 3.25
N ASP A 15 -11.94 4.82 4.16
CA ASP A 15 -11.27 5.62 5.20
C ASP A 15 -9.86 6.07 4.78
N VAL A 16 -9.82 6.89 3.72
CA VAL A 16 -8.60 7.45 3.11
C VAL A 16 -7.64 8.04 4.15
N ALA A 17 -8.18 8.77 5.15
CA ALA A 17 -7.38 9.43 6.17
C ALA A 17 -6.68 8.42 7.09
N MET A 18 -7.39 7.39 7.54
CA MET A 18 -6.84 6.35 8.42
C MET A 18 -5.71 5.59 7.72
N ILE A 19 -5.89 5.26 6.45
CA ILE A 19 -4.87 4.54 5.66
C ILE A 19 -3.63 5.41 5.47
N LYS A 20 -3.82 6.70 5.13
CA LYS A 20 -2.68 7.61 5.00
C LYS A 20 -1.90 7.71 6.30
N GLU A 21 -2.58 7.73 7.45
CA GLU A 21 -1.91 7.77 8.75
C GLU A 21 -1.16 6.47 9.05
N ALA A 22 -1.78 5.31 8.80
CA ALA A 22 -1.12 4.02 8.95
C ALA A 22 0.12 3.87 8.04
N PHE A 23 0.10 4.48 6.84
CA PHE A 23 1.26 4.52 5.96
C PHE A 23 2.38 5.44 6.46
N LYS A 24 2.08 6.51 7.19
CA LYS A 24 3.13 7.30 7.87
C LYS A 24 3.79 6.50 8.98
N GLU A 25 3.02 5.71 9.74
CA GLU A 25 3.58 4.82 10.75
C GLU A 25 4.49 3.75 10.11
N LEU A 26 4.11 3.23 8.94
CA LEU A 26 4.96 2.36 8.15
C LEU A 26 6.26 3.04 7.70
N ASP A 27 6.20 4.31 7.28
CA ASP A 27 7.40 5.05 6.88
C ASP A 27 8.39 5.18 8.05
N VAL A 28 7.88 5.43 9.26
CA VAL A 28 8.70 5.45 10.48
C VAL A 28 9.28 4.05 10.76
N LYS A 29 8.45 3.01 10.69
CA LYS A 29 8.89 1.62 10.92
C LYS A 29 9.96 1.16 9.94
N TYR A 30 9.86 1.59 8.68
CA TYR A 30 10.74 1.18 7.57
C TYR A 30 11.67 2.30 7.11
N THR A 31 12.02 3.24 7.98
CA THR A 31 12.89 4.37 7.63
C THR A 31 14.24 3.90 7.09
N ASP A 32 14.88 2.91 7.71
CA ASP A 32 16.18 2.38 7.25
C ASP A 32 16.07 1.77 5.85
N TYR A 33 14.99 1.03 5.58
CA TYR A 33 14.73 0.49 4.26
C TYR A 33 14.53 1.64 3.25
N LEU A 34 13.71 2.63 3.56
CA LEU A 34 13.41 3.77 2.68
C LEU A 34 14.65 4.61 2.35
N VAL A 35 15.54 4.81 3.31
CA VAL A 35 16.81 5.52 3.13
C VAL A 35 17.84 4.68 2.38
N GLY A 36 17.82 3.35 2.53
CA GLY A 36 18.71 2.44 1.83
C GLY A 36 18.16 1.99 0.47
N GLU A 37 17.45 0.87 0.49
CA GLU A 37 16.97 0.16 -0.70
C GLU A 37 15.71 0.78 -1.33
N GLY A 38 14.89 1.45 -0.52
CA GLY A 38 13.59 1.99 -0.87
C GLY A 38 13.62 3.40 -1.49
N LYS A 39 14.79 3.96 -1.81
CA LYS A 39 14.91 5.32 -2.39
C LYS A 39 14.06 5.51 -3.65
N TRP A 40 13.88 4.46 -4.44
CA TRP A 40 13.05 4.47 -5.65
C TRP A 40 11.56 4.73 -5.37
N LEU A 41 11.10 4.57 -4.13
CA LEU A 41 9.76 4.92 -3.67
C LEU A 41 9.60 6.41 -3.36
N GLY A 42 10.61 7.25 -3.61
CA GLY A 42 10.53 8.69 -3.29
C GLY A 42 10.50 8.97 -1.78
N GLY A 43 10.99 8.04 -0.96
CA GLY A 43 11.12 8.22 0.48
C GLY A 43 9.88 7.92 1.31
N SER A 44 8.83 7.34 0.71
CA SER A 44 7.61 6.96 1.44
C SER A 44 6.91 5.75 0.81
N LEU A 45 6.48 4.80 1.64
CA LEU A 45 5.57 3.71 1.25
C LEU A 45 4.20 4.27 0.84
N GLY A 46 3.83 5.49 1.24
CA GLY A 46 2.63 6.16 0.75
C GLY A 46 2.58 6.29 -0.77
N MET A 47 3.74 6.24 -1.46
CA MET A 47 3.83 6.32 -2.91
C MET A 47 3.26 5.08 -3.64
N ILE A 48 3.00 3.99 -2.92
CA ILE A 48 2.27 2.84 -3.50
C ILE A 48 0.79 3.16 -3.67
N LEU A 49 0.26 4.13 -2.93
CA LEU A 49 -1.17 4.45 -2.93
C LEU A 49 -1.55 5.20 -4.21
N THR A 50 -2.73 4.90 -4.74
CA THR A 50 -3.32 5.59 -5.89
C THR A 50 -4.81 5.78 -5.65
N SER A 51 -5.38 6.81 -6.27
CA SER A 51 -6.84 6.97 -6.29
C SER A 51 -7.48 5.82 -7.07
N ALA A 52 -8.55 5.23 -6.52
CA ALA A 52 -9.37 4.27 -7.24
C ALA A 52 -10.12 4.99 -8.36
N LYS A 53 -9.78 4.68 -9.62
CA LYS A 53 -10.30 5.37 -10.82
C LYS A 53 -11.81 5.18 -11.03
N ASP A 54 -12.42 4.18 -10.40
CA ASP A 54 -13.79 3.75 -10.66
C ASP A 54 -14.84 4.26 -9.65
N LYS A 55 -14.48 5.19 -8.74
CA LYS A 55 -15.44 5.74 -7.75
C LYS A 55 -15.93 7.14 -8.10
N LYS A 56 -17.22 7.37 -7.81
CA LYS A 56 -17.86 8.69 -7.82
C LYS A 56 -17.06 9.67 -6.94
N PRO A 57 -17.00 10.97 -7.26
CA PRO A 57 -16.28 11.99 -6.49
C PRO A 57 -16.63 12.04 -5.00
N SER A 58 -17.83 11.56 -4.64
CA SER A 58 -18.36 11.53 -3.27
C SER A 58 -17.80 10.41 -2.38
N ASN A 59 -17.00 9.49 -2.92
CA ASN A 59 -16.33 8.45 -2.13
C ASN A 59 -14.96 8.13 -2.75
N PRO A 60 -13.94 8.97 -2.51
CA PRO A 60 -12.62 8.75 -3.07
C PRO A 60 -12.02 7.49 -2.47
N GLY A 61 -12.00 6.41 -3.24
CA GLY A 61 -11.35 5.18 -2.82
C GLY A 61 -9.84 5.27 -2.94
N ILE A 62 -9.10 4.63 -2.03
CA ILE A 62 -7.67 4.33 -2.24
C ILE A 62 -7.53 2.92 -2.83
N ALA A 63 -6.61 2.76 -3.78
CA ALA A 63 -6.09 1.50 -4.27
C ALA A 63 -4.56 1.46 -4.12
N VAL A 64 -3.97 0.28 -4.30
CA VAL A 64 -2.52 0.05 -4.25
C VAL A 64 -2.00 -0.27 -5.64
N LYS A 65 -0.89 0.35 -6.03
CA LYS A 65 -0.15 0.07 -7.27
C LYS A 65 0.50 -1.30 -7.17
N LYS A 66 -0.06 -2.28 -7.89
CA LYS A 66 0.37 -3.70 -7.84
C LYS A 66 1.84 -3.87 -8.20
N GLU A 67 2.29 -3.14 -9.20
CA GLU A 67 3.66 -3.17 -9.72
C GLU A 67 4.67 -2.75 -8.64
N ILE A 68 4.38 -1.67 -7.91
CA ILE A 68 5.21 -1.19 -6.80
C ILE A 68 5.15 -2.18 -5.64
N PHE A 69 3.95 -2.63 -5.27
CA PHE A 69 3.75 -3.57 -4.17
C PHE A 69 4.55 -4.87 -4.36
N ASN A 70 4.57 -5.43 -5.57
CA ASN A 70 5.28 -6.68 -5.84
C ASN A 70 6.80 -6.58 -5.69
N MET A 71 7.36 -5.40 -5.87
CA MET A 71 8.80 -5.12 -5.71
C MET A 71 9.23 -5.02 -4.23
N LEU A 72 8.28 -4.89 -3.30
CA LEU A 72 8.59 -4.74 -1.88
C LEU A 72 9.05 -6.07 -1.25
N PRO A 73 9.90 -6.02 -0.22
CA PRO A 73 10.24 -7.17 0.62
C PRO A 73 8.99 -7.84 1.22
N HIS A 74 9.09 -9.14 1.51
CA HIS A 74 7.95 -9.92 2.01
C HIS A 74 7.34 -9.37 3.31
N HIS A 75 8.18 -8.93 4.25
CA HIS A 75 7.72 -8.39 5.53
C HIS A 75 6.95 -7.06 5.37
N ILE A 76 7.42 -6.15 4.50
CA ILE A 76 6.71 -4.89 4.21
C ILE A 76 5.36 -5.18 3.54
N LYS A 77 5.32 -6.15 2.61
CA LYS A 77 4.07 -6.58 1.97
C LYS A 77 3.06 -7.10 2.99
N ALA A 78 3.49 -7.88 3.98
CA ALA A 78 2.61 -8.43 5.01
C ALA A 78 1.97 -7.32 5.88
N ASP A 79 2.74 -6.31 6.26
CA ASP A 79 2.22 -5.18 7.03
C ASP A 79 1.25 -4.32 6.21
N ILE A 80 1.57 -4.04 4.95
CA ILE A 80 0.66 -3.34 4.04
C ILE A 80 -0.65 -4.12 3.88
N ILE A 81 -0.59 -5.43 3.68
CA ILE A 81 -1.78 -6.29 3.59
C ILE A 81 -2.64 -6.14 4.85
N SER A 82 -2.01 -6.14 6.03
CA SER A 82 -2.70 -6.01 7.31
C SER A 82 -3.42 -4.66 7.45
N ILE A 83 -2.83 -3.58 6.92
CA ILE A 83 -3.45 -2.24 6.92
C ILE A 83 -4.65 -2.17 5.96
N ILE A 84 -4.52 -2.76 4.76
CA ILE A 84 -5.55 -2.63 3.71
C ILE A 84 -6.69 -3.66 3.83
N GLN A 85 -6.53 -4.69 4.65
CA GLN A 85 -7.57 -5.70 4.89
C GLN A 85 -8.50 -5.35 6.06
N LEU A 86 -8.19 -4.28 6.81
CA LEU A 86 -9.14 -3.64 7.72
C LEU A 86 -10.41 -3.17 6.96
#